data_AF-A0A327TVL8-F1
#
_entry.id   AF-A0A327TVL8-F1
#
_cell.length_a   1.000
_cell.length_b   1.000
_cell.length_c   1.000
_cell.angle_alpha   90.00
_cell.angle_beta   90.00
_cell.angle_gamma   90.00
#
_symmetry.space_group_name_H-M   'P 1'
#
loop_
_entity.id
_entity.type
_entity.pdbx_description
1 polymer ?
#
loop_
_entity_poly.entity_id
_entity_poly.type
_entity_poly.pdbx_seq_one_letter_code
_entity_poly.pdbx_strand_id
1 'polypeptide(L)'
;RLSPSQVARGVRHLRDVGASEHLTPIIWRRKDGYLFSEEPADWIEYEKKQFRLVLGRLTRLITGTLDPHLARHPDDEWAQLASAQLTGVRATLAQLSK
;
A
#
# COMPACT_ATOMS: atom_id res chain seq x y z
N ARG A 1 24.76 -14.68 13.35
CA ARG A 1 23.41 -14.07 13.42
C ARG A 1 23.19 -13.20 12.19
N LEU A 2 21.98 -13.12 11.66
CA LEU A 2 21.68 -12.26 10.50
C LEU A 2 21.62 -10.78 10.93
N SER A 3 22.07 -9.89 10.05
CA SER A 3 21.91 -8.44 10.20
C SER A 3 20.47 -7.99 9.88
N PRO A 4 20.04 -6.80 10.35
CA PRO A 4 18.70 -6.27 10.04
C PRO A 4 18.40 -6.17 8.53
N SER A 5 19.39 -5.81 7.72
CA SER A 5 19.24 -5.73 6.26
C SER A 5 19.07 -7.10 5.62
N GLN A 6 19.78 -8.12 6.11
CA GLN A 6 19.60 -9.51 5.68
C GLN A 6 18.21 -10.03 6.06
N VAL A 7 17.74 -9.73 7.26
CA VAL A 7 16.37 -10.09 7.70
C VAL A 7 15.32 -9.41 6.81
N ALA A 8 15.44 -8.10 6.57
CA ALA A 8 14.50 -7.37 5.71
C ALA A 8 14.48 -7.91 4.27
N ARG A 9 15.66 -8.29 3.73
CA ARG A 9 15.77 -8.91 2.42
C ARG A 9 15.08 -10.28 2.38
N GLY A 10 15.26 -11.10 3.41
CA GLY A 10 14.59 -12.40 3.53
C GLY A 10 13.06 -12.26 3.57
N VAL A 11 12.54 -11.35 4.40
CA VAL A 11 11.09 -11.08 4.47
C VAL A 11 10.53 -10.60 3.14
N ARG A 12 11.27 -9.75 2.41
CA ARG A 12 10.88 -9.32 1.06
C ARG A 12 10.84 -10.48 0.08
N HIS A 13 11.86 -11.34 0.09
CA HIS A 13 11.90 -12.53 -0.77
C HIS A 13 10.70 -13.47 -0.50
N LEU A 14 10.37 -13.71 0.77
CA LEU A 14 9.19 -14.51 1.14
C LEU A 14 7.89 -13.91 0.61
N ARG A 15 7.76 -12.58 0.64
CA ARG A 15 6.58 -11.87 0.15
C ARG A 15 6.45 -11.89 -1.38
N ASP A 16 7.55 -11.69 -2.08
CA ASP A 16 7.53 -11.51 -3.54
C ASP A 16 7.61 -12.84 -4.28
N VAL A 17 8.43 -13.79 -3.81
CA VAL A 17 8.69 -15.08 -4.47
C VAL A 17 7.93 -16.21 -3.78
N GLY A 18 8.15 -16.43 -2.48
CA GLY A 18 7.57 -17.57 -1.76
C GLY A 18 6.04 -17.58 -1.75
N ALA A 19 5.41 -16.42 -1.60
CA ALA A 19 3.95 -16.31 -1.68
C ALA A 19 3.40 -16.67 -3.07
N SER A 20 4.15 -16.36 -4.14
CA SER A 20 3.73 -16.64 -5.52
C SER A 20 3.87 -18.12 -5.87
N GLU A 21 4.91 -18.79 -5.36
CA GLU A 21 5.18 -20.20 -5.63
C GLU A 21 4.28 -21.15 -4.81
N HIS A 22 3.83 -20.71 -3.63
CA HIS A 22 3.07 -21.55 -2.70
C HIS A 22 1.65 -21.05 -2.42
N LEU A 23 1.20 -20.00 -3.12
CA LEU A 23 -0.13 -19.39 -2.96
C LEU A 23 -0.47 -19.01 -1.50
N THR A 24 0.55 -18.78 -0.67
CA THR A 24 0.39 -18.53 0.78
C THR A 24 0.96 -17.15 1.13
N PRO A 25 0.14 -16.09 1.22
CA PRO A 25 0.62 -14.75 1.49
C PRO A 25 1.17 -14.62 2.91
N ILE A 26 2.32 -13.95 3.04
CA ILE A 26 2.84 -13.55 4.35
C ILE A 26 2.11 -12.30 4.84
N ILE A 27 1.40 -12.43 5.96
CA ILE A 27 0.68 -11.34 6.59
C ILE A 27 1.42 -10.84 7.83
N TRP A 28 1.03 -9.67 8.34
CA TRP A 28 1.57 -9.14 9.60
C TRP A 28 0.45 -8.75 10.57
N ARG A 29 0.56 -9.23 11.81
CA ARG A 29 -0.30 -8.84 12.93
C ARG A 29 0.55 -8.21 14.02
N ARG A 30 -0.01 -7.23 14.74
CA ARG A 30 0.76 -6.50 15.76
C ARG A 30 1.19 -7.39 16.93
N LYS A 31 0.37 -8.36 17.30
CA LYS A 31 0.65 -9.32 18.37
C LYS A 31 1.62 -10.44 17.96
N ASP A 32 1.53 -10.91 16.71
CA ASP A 32 2.24 -12.12 16.26
C ASP A 32 3.46 -11.83 15.37
N GLY A 33 3.58 -10.61 14.86
CA GLY A 33 4.58 -10.28 13.86
C GLY A 33 4.19 -10.81 12.47
N TYR A 34 5.20 -11.23 11.69
CA TYR A 34 4.97 -11.85 10.38
C TYR A 34 4.60 -13.33 10.55
N LEU A 35 3.57 -13.76 9.84
CA LEU A 35 3.11 -15.15 9.85
C LEU A 35 2.51 -15.57 8.50
N PHE A 36 2.41 -16.87 8.30
CA PHE A 36 1.60 -17.50 7.26
C PHE A 36 0.28 -17.95 7.90
N SER A 37 -0.82 -17.48 7.34
CA SER A 37 -2.17 -17.87 7.78
C SER A 37 -2.79 -18.74 6.70
N GLU A 38 -3.54 -19.78 7.08
CA GLU A 38 -4.35 -20.57 6.15
C GLU A 38 -5.79 -20.04 6.05
N GLU A 39 -6.20 -19.19 7.00
CA GLU A 39 -7.53 -18.61 7.05
C GLU A 39 -7.70 -17.45 6.05
N PRO A 40 -8.60 -17.55 5.05
CA PRO A 40 -8.81 -16.49 4.06
C PRO A 40 -9.24 -15.15 4.65
N ALA A 41 -9.97 -15.17 5.78
CA ALA A 41 -10.40 -13.97 6.47
C ALA A 41 -9.22 -13.12 6.96
N ASP A 42 -8.13 -13.78 7.39
CA ASP A 42 -6.92 -13.08 7.84
C ASP A 42 -6.17 -12.42 6.69
N TRP A 43 -6.26 -12.97 5.48
CA TRP A 43 -5.72 -12.36 4.27
C TRP A 43 -6.52 -11.11 3.89
N ILE A 44 -7.85 -11.22 3.85
CA ILE A 44 -8.75 -10.09 3.53
C ILE A 44 -8.51 -8.92 4.51
N GLU A 45 -8.41 -9.20 5.80
CA GLU A 45 -8.12 -8.16 6.80
C GLU A 45 -6.76 -7.50 6.56
N TYR A 46 -5.75 -8.30 6.21
CA TYR A 46 -4.44 -7.78 5.89
C TYR A 46 -4.43 -6.94 4.60
N GLU A 47 -5.15 -7.36 3.56
CA GLU A 47 -5.35 -6.63 2.30
C GLU A 47 -6.05 -5.29 2.53
N LYS A 48 -7.17 -5.28 3.25
CA LYS A 48 -7.87 -4.05 3.66
C LYS A 48 -6.96 -3.11 4.45
N LYS A 49 -6.09 -3.66 5.30
CA LYS A 49 -5.07 -2.87 5.99
C LYS A 49 -4.04 -2.29 5.02
N GLN A 50 -3.58 -3.03 4.02
CA GLN A 50 -2.68 -2.49 3.00
C GLN A 50 -3.38 -1.37 2.20
N PHE A 51 -4.63 -1.55 1.80
CA PHE A 51 -5.40 -0.50 1.11
C PHE A 51 -5.51 0.78 1.93
N ARG A 52 -5.78 0.69 3.25
CA ARG A 52 -5.75 1.87 4.14
C ARG A 52 -4.40 2.56 4.19
N LEU A 53 -3.29 1.81 4.20
CA LEU A 53 -1.94 2.38 4.18
C LEU A 53 -1.64 3.09 2.86
N VAL A 54 -1.98 2.48 1.73
CA VAL A 54 -1.82 3.09 0.40
C VAL A 54 -2.70 4.32 0.26
N LEU A 55 -3.97 4.24 0.66
CA LEU A 55 -4.89 5.38 0.69
C LEU A 55 -4.33 6.54 1.50
N GLY A 56 -3.79 6.28 2.69
CA GLY A 56 -3.19 7.32 3.51
C GLY A 56 -1.96 7.98 2.87
N ARG A 57 -1.14 7.23 2.12
CA ARG A 57 0.00 7.80 1.37
C ARG A 57 -0.47 8.60 0.17
N LEU A 58 -1.44 8.07 -0.58
CA LEU A 58 -2.02 8.71 -1.74
C LEU A 58 -2.72 10.03 -1.38
N THR A 59 -3.52 10.03 -0.32
CA THR A 59 -4.17 11.25 0.18
C THR A 59 -3.13 12.32 0.51
N ARG A 60 -2.03 11.96 1.18
CA ARG A 60 -0.95 12.91 1.48
C ARG A 60 -0.24 13.43 0.24
N LEU A 61 -0.02 12.59 -0.77
CA LEU A 61 0.52 13.02 -2.06
C LEU A 61 -0.38 14.06 -2.73
N ILE A 62 -1.69 13.82 -2.76
CA ILE A 62 -2.65 14.76 -3.31
C ILE A 62 -2.63 16.06 -2.52
N THR A 63 -2.94 16.01 -1.21
CA THR A 63 -3.15 17.22 -0.41
C THR A 63 -1.87 17.98 -0.09
N GLY A 64 -0.74 17.27 0.02
CA GLY A 64 0.54 17.83 0.44
C GLY A 64 1.47 18.19 -0.72
N THR A 65 1.21 17.72 -1.93
CA THR A 65 2.09 17.96 -3.08
C THR A 65 1.32 18.47 -4.30
N LEU A 66 0.28 17.76 -4.75
CA LEU A 66 -0.44 18.14 -5.98
C LEU A 66 -1.34 19.36 -5.78
N ASP A 67 -2.09 19.43 -4.68
CA ASP A 67 -2.96 20.58 -4.40
C ASP A 67 -2.14 21.89 -4.29
N PRO A 68 -1.01 21.95 -3.57
CA PRO A 68 -0.14 23.12 -3.58
C PRO A 68 0.48 23.45 -4.95
N HIS A 69 0.83 22.43 -5.75
CA HIS A 69 1.35 22.64 -7.11
C HIS A 69 0.28 23.33 -7.97
N LEU A 70 -0.93 22.78 -8.03
CA LEU A 70 -2.04 23.35 -8.79
C LEU A 70 -2.48 24.72 -8.28
N ALA A 71 -2.41 24.97 -6.97
CA ALA A 71 -2.68 26.30 -6.42
C ALA A 71 -1.67 27.35 -6.93
N ARG A 72 -0.43 26.95 -7.20
CA ARG A 72 0.65 27.84 -7.66
C ARG A 72 0.72 27.95 -9.19
N HIS A 73 0.37 26.86 -9.88
CA HIS A 73 0.36 26.74 -11.34
C HIS A 73 -0.94 26.07 -11.79
N PRO A 74 -2.07 26.81 -11.82
CA PRO A 74 -3.38 26.24 -12.12
C PRO A 74 -3.47 25.61 -13.51
N ASP A 75 -2.73 26.14 -14.48
CA ASP A 75 -2.77 25.72 -15.88
C ASP A 75 -1.73 24.63 -16.23
N ASP A 76 -1.04 24.06 -15.23
CA ASP A 76 -0.11 22.95 -15.45
C ASP A 76 -0.87 21.67 -15.81
N GLU A 77 -0.86 21.31 -17.10
CA GLU A 77 -1.58 20.16 -17.64
C GLU A 77 -1.17 18.83 -16.99
N TRP A 78 0.11 18.67 -16.64
CA TRP A 78 0.59 17.44 -16.00
C TRP A 78 0.04 17.32 -14.57
N ALA A 79 0.07 18.41 -13.80
CA ALA A 79 -0.46 18.43 -12.44
C ALA A 79 -1.98 18.20 -12.42
N GLN A 80 -2.71 18.77 -13.39
CA GLN A 80 -4.14 18.55 -13.55
C GLN A 80 -4.44 17.08 -13.85
N LEU A 81 -3.73 16.48 -14.81
CA LEU A 81 -3.87 15.07 -15.15
C LEU A 81 -3.57 14.17 -13.94
N ALA A 82 -2.44 14.40 -13.28
CA ALA A 82 -2.05 13.62 -12.10
C ALA A 82 -3.11 13.70 -11.00
N SER A 83 -3.61 14.90 -10.68
CA SER A 83 -4.64 15.10 -9.66
C SER A 83 -5.96 14.40 -10.02
N ALA A 84 -6.41 14.49 -11.27
CA ALA A 84 -7.62 13.82 -11.73
C ALA A 84 -7.52 12.29 -11.63
N GLN A 85 -6.43 11.70 -12.15
CA GLN A 85 -6.22 10.26 -12.11
C GLN A 85 -6.12 9.72 -10.68
N LEU A 86 -5.34 10.40 -9.82
CA LEU A 86 -5.14 9.98 -8.45
C LEU A 86 -6.38 10.18 -7.57
N THR A 87 -7.25 11.13 -7.89
CA THR A 87 -8.55 11.29 -7.23
C THR A 87 -9.45 10.08 -7.46
N GLY A 88 -9.48 9.54 -8.69
CA GLY A 88 -10.19 8.29 -9.00
C GLY A 88 -9.65 7.11 -8.22
N VAL A 89 -8.32 6.93 -8.20
CA VAL A 89 -7.67 5.86 -7.41
C VAL A 89 -7.97 6.00 -5.91
N ARG A 90 -7.98 7.22 -5.38
CA ARG A 90 -8.33 7.51 -3.98
C ARG A 90 -9.75 7.04 -3.64
N ALA A 91 -10.72 7.31 -4.52
CA ALA A 91 -12.10 6.88 -4.32
C ALA A 91 -12.23 5.35 -4.30
N THR A 92 -11.58 4.65 -5.24
CA THR A 92 -11.56 3.19 -5.29
C THR A 92 -10.93 2.58 -4.03
N LEU A 93 -9.76 3.07 -3.62
CA LEU A 93 -9.10 2.59 -2.40
C LEU A 93 -9.94 2.85 -1.15
N ALA A 94 -10.65 3.97 -1.07
CA ALA A 94 -11.56 4.25 0.04
C ALA A 94 -12.72 3.26 0.11
N GLN A 95 -13.23 2.81 -1.04
CA GLN A 95 -14.28 1.78 -1.09
C GLN A 95 -13.76 0.40 -0.70
N LEU A 96 -12.59 -0.01 -1.22
CA LEU A 96 -11.97 -1.31 -0.91
C LEU A 96 -11.46 -1.41 0.54
N SER A 97 -11.28 -0.28 1.21
CA SER A 97 -10.79 -0.22 2.60
C SER A 97 -11.90 -0.38 3.66
N LYS A 98 -13.18 -0.43 3.25
CA LYS A 98 -14.33 -0.71 4.12
C LYS A 98 -14.43 -2.21 4.37
#